data_AF-R9LRL8-F1
#
_entry.id   AF-R9LRL8-F1
#
_cell.length_a   1.000
_cell.length_b   1.000
_cell.length_c   1.000
_cell.angle_alpha   90.00
_cell.angle_beta   90.00
_cell.angle_gamma   90.00
#
_symmetry.space_group_name_H-M   'P 1'
#
loop_
_entity.id
_entity.type
_entity.pdbx_description
1 polymer ?
#
loop_
_entity_poly.entity_id
_entity_poly.type
_entity_poly.pdbx_seq_one_letter_code
_entity_poly.pdbx_strand_id
1 'polypeptide(L)'
;MQTTLPAGDGIRWPEGRQIAVLLTFDFDADRPQSAYFRQEDLPFADRSRGLYGPDEGLPRILSMLSRQNVPATFFVPGQPPAEEEDVYIEHSFAEIADFCKWRYIQSLSDYVELSEGPEIWDFLLRIWQTMKRSIEEGLAASGPLPGGLNVQRKAKYLYEQTPEEDIPALREFQQIAAFAYAVAEQNAGHGTIVTAPTCGACGVVPAVLRYAQVTRNFTDQQICRGLAAAGIIGNLTKTNASISGAECGCQAEIGTACSMAAAALAELYGQNLDQVEYAAEVAMEHHLGLTCDPVCGLVQIPCIERNAVAAMRAMNACNLSYFLTGSRNISYDMVCKAMKETGLSLNRRFRETSEGGLARLYDRRRRR
;
A
#
# COMPACT_ATOMS: atom_id res chain seq x y z
N MET A 1 -20.63 19.65 -29.95
CA MET A 1 -19.72 20.79 -29.76
C MET A 1 -18.44 20.22 -29.17
N GLN A 2 -17.42 20.02 -30.02
CA GLN A 2 -16.11 19.48 -29.62
C GLN A 2 -15.37 20.58 -28.86
N THR A 3 -15.08 20.35 -27.57
CA THR A 3 -14.15 21.18 -26.80
C THR A 3 -12.74 20.70 -27.08
N THR A 4 -12.12 21.29 -28.11
CA THR A 4 -10.68 21.23 -28.32
C THR A 4 -9.98 21.95 -27.17
N LEU A 5 -9.12 21.23 -26.44
CA LEU A 5 -8.13 21.87 -25.57
C LEU A 5 -7.35 22.90 -26.41
N PRO A 6 -7.03 24.09 -25.88
CA PRO A 6 -6.20 25.04 -26.60
C PRO A 6 -4.88 24.35 -26.93
N ALA A 7 -4.42 24.49 -28.18
CA ALA A 7 -3.10 24.04 -28.59
C ALA A 7 -2.06 24.84 -27.78
N GLY A 8 -1.69 24.31 -26.62
CA GLY A 8 -0.68 24.89 -25.77
C GLY A 8 0.63 24.93 -26.55
N ASP A 9 1.27 26.09 -26.57
CA ASP A 9 2.64 26.25 -27.03
C ASP A 9 3.46 25.07 -26.49
N GLY A 10 4.02 24.26 -27.40
CA GLY A 10 4.86 23.14 -27.01
C GLY A 10 5.92 23.58 -26.01
N ILE A 11 6.26 22.72 -25.04
CA ILE A 11 7.26 22.98 -24.01
C ILE A 11 8.51 23.60 -24.67
N ARG A 12 8.75 24.89 -24.40
CA ARG A 12 9.94 25.58 -24.89
C ARG A 12 11.08 25.28 -23.93
N TRP A 13 12.03 24.49 -24.41
CA TRP A 13 13.26 24.19 -23.70
C TRP A 13 14.04 25.49 -23.41
N PRO A 14 14.55 25.68 -22.18
CA PRO A 14 15.52 26.73 -21.92
C PRO A 14 16.73 26.59 -22.85
N GLU A 15 17.29 27.72 -23.27
CA GLU A 15 18.48 27.91 -24.13
C GLU A 15 19.21 26.63 -24.57
N GLY A 16 18.84 26.10 -25.75
CA GLY A 16 19.60 25.05 -26.43
C GLY A 16 19.55 23.65 -25.79
N ARG A 17 18.72 23.42 -24.76
CA ARG A 17 18.56 22.09 -24.16
C ARG A 17 17.73 21.16 -25.05
N GLN A 18 18.19 19.92 -25.16
CA GLN A 18 17.60 18.91 -26.05
C GLN A 18 16.97 17.73 -25.29
N ILE A 19 17.18 17.64 -23.97
CA ILE A 19 16.78 16.49 -23.14
C ILE A 19 16.30 16.99 -21.77
N ALA A 20 15.15 16.48 -21.30
CA ALA A 20 14.76 16.52 -19.88
C ALA A 20 15.05 15.16 -19.27
N VAL A 21 15.59 15.18 -18.06
CA VAL A 21 15.65 14.00 -17.20
C VAL A 21 14.66 14.26 -16.06
N LEU A 22 13.59 13.47 -16.00
CA LEU A 22 12.68 13.46 -14.87
C LEU A 22 13.21 12.45 -13.86
N LEU A 23 13.45 12.90 -12.63
CA LEU A 23 13.85 12.06 -11.51
C LEU A 23 12.70 12.05 -10.50
N THR A 24 12.24 10.86 -10.16
CA THR A 24 11.20 10.64 -9.15
C THR A 24 11.84 10.07 -7.90
N PHE A 25 11.46 10.59 -6.74
CA PHE A 25 11.90 10.12 -5.44
C PHE A 25 10.73 9.41 -4.75
N ASP A 26 11.01 8.32 -4.05
CA ASP A 26 10.01 7.66 -3.21
C ASP A 26 10.02 8.34 -1.84
N PHE A 27 8.93 9.02 -1.49
CA PHE A 27 8.82 9.82 -0.26
C PHE A 27 8.53 8.97 0.98
N ASP A 28 8.10 7.72 0.81
CA ASP A 28 7.88 6.79 1.92
C ASP A 28 9.19 6.27 2.54
N ALA A 29 10.34 6.62 1.93
CA ALA A 29 11.68 6.29 2.39
C ALA A 29 12.32 7.33 3.34
N ASP A 30 11.68 8.47 3.59
CA ASP A 30 12.21 9.56 4.44
C ASP A 30 11.80 9.42 5.91
N ARG A 31 12.33 8.41 6.60
CA ARG A 31 12.49 8.53 8.06
C ARG A 31 13.94 8.32 8.47
N PRO A 32 14.48 9.17 9.34
CA PRO A 32 15.84 9.02 9.83
C PRO A 32 15.88 7.88 10.86
N GLN A 33 16.34 6.69 10.45
CA GLN A 33 16.90 5.72 11.39
C GLN A 33 18.31 5.31 10.95
N SER A 34 19.27 5.90 11.66
CA SER A 34 20.67 5.54 11.82
C SER A 34 21.12 4.19 11.23
N ALA A 35 21.81 4.23 10.10
CA ALA A 35 22.71 3.15 9.72
C ALA A 35 23.86 3.69 8.85
N TYR A 36 24.95 4.08 9.51
CA TYR A 36 26.23 4.40 8.87
C TYR A 36 26.75 3.19 8.06
N PHE A 37 26.77 3.29 6.73
CA PHE A 37 27.52 2.35 5.88
C PHE A 37 28.32 3.09 4.80
N ARG A 38 29.58 2.67 4.63
CA ARG A 38 30.56 3.26 3.70
C ARG A 38 30.29 2.90 2.24
N GLN A 39 30.81 3.76 1.36
CA GLN A 39 30.27 4.17 0.07
C GLN A 39 30.97 3.55 -1.16
N GLU A 40 31.35 2.27 -1.15
CA GLU A 40 32.11 1.73 -2.29
C GLU A 40 31.52 0.40 -2.77
N ASP A 41 31.15 0.39 -4.07
CA ASP A 41 30.59 -0.68 -4.93
C ASP A 41 29.09 -1.01 -4.84
N LEU A 42 28.20 -0.31 -5.59
CA LEU A 42 26.80 -0.76 -5.71
C LEU A 42 26.20 -0.70 -7.16
N PRO A 43 25.70 -1.84 -7.70
CA PRO A 43 24.94 -1.94 -8.96
C PRO A 43 23.47 -1.46 -8.84
N PHE A 44 22.76 -1.45 -9.98
CA PHE A 44 21.39 -0.95 -10.24
C PHE A 44 20.24 -1.41 -9.30
N ALA A 45 20.50 -2.27 -8.30
CA ALA A 45 19.51 -2.95 -7.46
C ALA A 45 19.12 -2.20 -6.15
N ASP A 46 19.72 -1.06 -5.85
CA ASP A 46 19.56 -0.38 -4.55
C ASP A 46 18.51 0.73 -4.50
N ARG A 47 17.34 0.54 -5.12
CA ARG A 47 16.34 1.63 -5.24
C ARG A 47 15.53 1.95 -3.99
N SER A 48 15.59 1.13 -2.93
CA SER A 48 14.88 1.40 -1.67
C SER A 48 15.78 1.14 -0.47
N ARG A 49 16.50 2.18 -0.01
CA ARG A 49 17.38 2.14 1.18
C ARG A 49 17.28 3.41 2.05
N GLY A 50 16.29 4.28 1.84
CA GLY A 50 16.27 5.61 2.48
C GLY A 50 17.37 6.58 1.99
N LEU A 51 18.33 6.10 1.19
CA LEU A 51 19.47 6.89 0.67
C LEU A 51 19.11 7.78 -0.53
N TYR A 52 17.91 7.63 -1.07
CA TYR A 52 17.44 8.28 -2.30
C TYR A 52 16.10 9.01 -2.12
N GLY A 53 15.67 9.28 -0.88
CA GLY A 53 14.59 10.24 -0.65
C GLY A 53 15.04 11.67 -0.99
N PRO A 54 14.15 12.67 -1.06
CA PRO A 54 14.51 14.07 -1.31
C PRO A 54 15.58 14.61 -0.34
N ASP A 55 15.64 14.15 0.91
CA ASP A 55 16.62 14.69 1.88
C ASP A 55 18.05 14.18 1.66
N GLU A 56 18.24 12.92 1.24
CA GLU A 56 19.57 12.35 0.97
C GLU A 56 19.91 12.24 -0.53
N GLY A 57 18.94 11.85 -1.34
CA GLY A 57 19.09 11.57 -2.76
C GLY A 57 19.28 12.82 -3.60
N LEU A 58 18.49 13.87 -3.35
CA LEU A 58 18.58 15.12 -4.11
C LEU A 58 19.95 15.81 -3.92
N PRO A 59 20.49 15.97 -2.70
CA PRO A 59 21.84 16.52 -2.52
C PRO A 59 22.94 15.72 -3.24
N ARG A 60 22.82 14.39 -3.30
CA ARG A 60 23.79 13.53 -4.02
C ARG A 60 23.73 13.76 -5.53
N ILE A 61 22.53 13.85 -6.10
CA ILE A 61 22.33 14.15 -7.53
C ILE A 61 22.88 15.53 -7.86
N LEU A 62 22.58 16.54 -7.04
CA LEU A 62 23.12 17.89 -7.20
C LEU A 62 24.66 17.89 -7.14
N SER A 63 25.25 17.16 -6.19
CA SER A 63 26.70 17.00 -6.05
C SER A 63 27.32 16.32 -7.27
N MET A 64 26.71 15.24 -7.78
CA MET A 64 27.17 14.55 -8.99
C MET A 64 27.14 15.48 -10.21
N LEU A 65 26.05 16.20 -10.42
CA LEU A 65 25.90 17.10 -11.57
C LEU A 65 26.87 18.27 -11.49
N SER A 66 27.11 18.80 -10.30
CA SER A 66 28.14 19.81 -10.05
C SER A 66 29.54 19.28 -10.38
N ARG A 67 29.90 18.07 -9.93
CA ARG A 67 31.19 17.42 -10.25
C ARG A 67 31.38 17.17 -11.74
N GLN A 68 30.31 16.81 -12.44
CA GLN A 68 30.33 16.54 -13.89
C GLN A 68 30.15 17.82 -14.73
N ASN A 69 30.02 18.98 -14.07
CA ASN A 69 29.76 20.27 -14.70
C ASN A 69 28.57 20.23 -15.66
N VAL A 70 27.53 19.47 -15.29
CA VAL A 70 26.29 19.34 -16.05
C VAL A 70 25.32 20.40 -15.53
N PRO A 71 25.05 21.48 -16.28
CA PRO A 71 24.13 22.50 -15.83
C PRO A 71 22.71 21.92 -15.83
N ALA A 72 22.00 21.97 -14.71
CA ALA A 72 20.67 21.39 -14.55
C ALA A 72 19.74 22.38 -13.85
N THR A 73 18.47 22.36 -14.24
CA THR A 73 17.40 23.13 -13.59
C THR A 73 16.48 22.13 -12.91
N PHE A 74 16.29 22.29 -11.61
CA PHE A 74 15.41 21.44 -10.80
C PHE A 74 14.15 22.20 -10.46
N PHE A 75 13.01 21.55 -10.70
CA PHE A 75 11.73 21.95 -10.13
C PHE A 75 11.30 20.80 -9.23
N VAL A 76 11.49 20.98 -7.92
CA VAL A 76 11.02 20.05 -6.90
C VAL A 76 9.81 20.73 -6.25
N PRO A 77 8.58 20.33 -6.58
CA PRO A 77 7.42 20.76 -5.81
C PRO A 77 7.45 20.04 -4.46
N GLY A 78 8.30 20.51 -3.56
CA GLY A 78 8.30 20.11 -2.16
C GLY A 78 7.65 21.22 -1.37
N GLN A 79 6.44 21.00 -0.85
CA GLN A 79 6.07 21.76 0.33
C GLN A 79 7.07 21.36 1.43
N PRO A 80 7.74 22.30 2.11
CA PRO A 80 8.36 21.95 3.38
C PRO A 80 7.28 21.29 4.23
N PRO A 81 7.58 20.23 5.00
CA PRO A 81 6.62 19.72 5.96
C PRO A 81 6.17 20.94 6.76
N ALA A 82 4.88 21.26 6.69
CA ALA A 82 4.35 22.26 7.59
C ALA A 82 4.69 21.79 9.01
N GLU A 83 4.77 22.72 9.97
CA GLU A 83 4.61 22.32 11.37
C GLU A 83 3.19 21.73 11.47
N GLU A 84 3.04 20.45 11.13
CA GLU A 84 1.78 19.74 11.17
C GLU A 84 1.52 19.48 12.66
N GLU A 85 0.46 20.09 13.18
CA GLU A 85 -0.08 19.70 14.47
C GLU A 85 -0.38 18.19 14.42
N ASP A 86 0.03 17.45 15.45
CA ASP A 86 -0.30 16.03 15.56
C ASP A 86 -1.83 15.88 15.60
N VAL A 87 -2.41 15.43 14.49
CA VAL A 87 -3.86 15.25 14.34
C VAL A 87 -4.40 14.20 15.31
N TYR A 88 -3.59 13.17 15.60
CA TYR A 88 -3.94 12.08 16.50
C TYR A 88 -3.06 12.14 17.75
N ILE A 89 -3.68 12.35 18.91
CA ILE A 89 -2.99 12.43 20.20
C ILE A 89 -2.66 11.02 20.72
N GLU A 90 -3.56 10.06 20.51
CA GLU A 90 -3.41 8.68 20.91
C GLU A 90 -2.45 7.93 19.96
N HIS A 91 -1.48 7.23 20.54
CA HIS A 91 -0.37 6.59 19.83
C HIS A 91 -0.48 5.07 19.75
N SER A 92 -1.46 4.45 20.42
CA SER A 92 -1.73 3.01 20.39
C SER A 92 -3.21 2.73 20.19
N PHE A 93 -3.54 1.50 19.75
CA PHE A 93 -4.95 1.12 19.66
C PHE A 93 -5.59 1.12 21.05
N ALA A 94 -4.87 0.66 22.08
CA ALA A 94 -5.35 0.70 23.46
C ALA A 94 -5.73 2.13 23.92
N GLU A 95 -4.89 3.13 23.62
CA GLU A 95 -5.18 4.53 23.93
C GLU A 95 -6.41 5.05 23.17
N ILE A 96 -6.52 4.75 21.87
CA ILE A 96 -7.70 5.11 21.06
C ILE A 96 -8.97 4.46 21.65
N ALA A 97 -8.92 3.19 22.01
CA ALA A 97 -10.05 2.47 22.57
C ALA A 97 -10.49 3.06 23.92
N ASP A 98 -9.54 3.39 24.81
CA ASP A 98 -9.82 4.04 26.09
C ASP A 98 -10.40 5.45 25.90
N PHE A 99 -9.85 6.23 24.96
CA PHE A 99 -10.39 7.54 24.60
C PHE A 99 -11.82 7.45 24.06
N CYS A 100 -12.07 6.55 23.11
CA CYS A 100 -13.39 6.31 22.55
C CYS A 100 -14.39 5.91 23.63
N LYS A 101 -14.00 5.02 24.53
CA LYS A 101 -14.82 4.61 25.67
C LYS A 101 -15.13 5.77 26.61
N TRP A 102 -14.15 6.63 26.91
CA TRP A 102 -14.35 7.82 27.75
C TRP A 102 -15.29 8.85 27.11
N ARG A 103 -15.23 8.98 25.78
CA ARG A 103 -16.06 9.92 24.99
C ARG A 103 -17.38 9.33 24.49
N TYR A 104 -17.68 8.06 24.82
CA TYR A 104 -18.84 7.32 24.29
C TYR A 104 -18.86 7.18 22.76
N ILE A 105 -17.70 7.26 22.12
CA ILE A 105 -17.51 7.01 20.68
C ILE A 105 -17.51 5.51 20.44
N GLN A 106 -18.31 5.04 19.47
CA GLN A 106 -18.54 3.61 19.22
C GLN A 106 -17.75 3.05 18.04
N SER A 107 -17.19 3.92 17.19
CA SER A 107 -16.59 3.54 15.90
C SER A 107 -15.28 4.28 15.66
N LEU A 108 -14.37 3.71 14.89
CA LEU A 108 -13.12 4.39 14.53
C LEU A 108 -13.38 5.56 13.58
N SER A 109 -14.39 5.46 12.72
CA SER A 109 -14.75 6.51 11.78
C SER A 109 -15.26 7.78 12.47
N ASP A 110 -16.01 7.65 13.57
CA ASP A 110 -16.41 8.80 14.40
C ASP A 110 -15.21 9.41 15.15
N TYR A 111 -14.25 8.58 15.59
CA TYR A 111 -12.99 9.07 16.18
C TYR A 111 -12.15 9.86 15.16
N VAL A 112 -12.10 9.39 13.92
CA VAL A 112 -11.42 10.09 12.81
C VAL A 112 -12.09 11.44 12.53
N GLU A 113 -13.41 11.51 12.42
CA GLU A 113 -14.11 12.78 12.21
C GLU A 113 -13.87 13.78 13.36
N LEU A 114 -13.83 13.30 14.60
CA LEU A 114 -13.52 14.15 15.75
C LEU A 114 -12.10 14.73 15.68
N SER A 115 -11.14 13.98 15.13
CA SER A 115 -9.72 14.34 15.09
C SER A 115 -9.36 15.19 13.86
N GLU A 116 -9.84 14.78 12.68
CA GLU A 116 -9.52 15.38 11.37
C GLU A 116 -10.53 16.45 10.92
N GLY A 117 -11.70 16.51 11.54
CA GLY A 117 -12.80 17.36 11.10
C GLY A 117 -13.62 16.78 9.93
N PRO A 118 -14.77 17.40 9.58
CA PRO A 118 -15.71 16.90 8.57
C PRO A 118 -15.14 16.88 7.13
N GLU A 119 -14.10 17.66 6.85
CA GLU A 119 -13.41 17.72 5.55
C GLU A 119 -12.75 16.38 5.15
N ILE A 120 -12.48 15.51 6.14
CA ILE A 120 -11.91 14.18 5.90
C ILE A 120 -12.78 13.36 4.95
N TRP A 121 -14.11 13.56 4.98
CA TRP A 121 -15.05 12.82 4.16
C TRP A 121 -14.92 13.14 2.66
N ASP A 122 -14.68 14.40 2.30
CA ASP A 122 -14.44 14.80 0.91
C ASP A 122 -13.10 14.27 0.40
N PHE A 123 -12.08 14.22 1.27
CA PHE A 123 -10.81 13.58 0.94
C PHE A 123 -10.97 12.08 0.71
N LEU A 124 -11.56 11.36 1.65
CA LEU A 124 -11.77 9.91 1.56
C LEU A 124 -12.67 9.54 0.38
N LEU A 125 -13.65 10.38 0.03
CA LEU A 125 -14.47 10.17 -1.16
C LEU A 125 -13.62 10.24 -2.44
N ARG A 126 -12.72 11.24 -2.57
CA ARG A 126 -11.81 11.34 -3.73
C ARG A 126 -10.87 10.13 -3.81
N ILE A 127 -10.36 9.67 -2.67
CA ILE A 127 -9.55 8.44 -2.58
C ILE A 127 -10.36 7.24 -3.07
N TRP A 128 -11.59 7.08 -2.57
CA TRP A 128 -12.45 5.97 -2.96
C TRP A 128 -12.81 5.97 -4.45
N GLN A 129 -13.15 7.13 -5.02
CA GLN A 129 -13.41 7.23 -6.47
C GLN A 129 -12.18 6.83 -7.30
N THR A 130 -10.99 7.21 -6.85
CA THR A 130 -9.74 6.84 -7.53
C THR A 130 -9.47 5.33 -7.42
N MET A 131 -9.70 4.73 -6.25
CA MET A 131 -9.64 3.28 -6.06
C MET A 131 -10.61 2.52 -6.98
N LYS A 132 -11.87 2.95 -7.06
CA LYS A 132 -12.87 2.35 -7.97
C LYS A 132 -12.45 2.45 -9.43
N ARG A 133 -11.99 3.62 -9.86
CA ARG A 133 -11.49 3.83 -11.23
C ARG A 133 -10.32 2.89 -11.54
N SER A 134 -9.38 2.71 -10.61
CA SER A 134 -8.26 1.78 -10.78
C SER A 134 -8.71 0.32 -10.96
N ILE A 135 -9.74 -0.11 -10.21
CA ILE A 135 -10.38 -1.42 -10.42
C ILE A 135 -10.99 -1.51 -11.82
N GLU A 136 -11.80 -0.54 -12.22
CA GLU A 136 -12.49 -0.54 -13.52
C GLU A 136 -11.49 -0.57 -14.70
N GLU A 137 -10.46 0.26 -14.64
CA GLU A 137 -9.39 0.29 -15.65
C GLU A 137 -8.59 -1.01 -15.67
N GLY A 138 -8.29 -1.60 -14.51
CA GLY A 138 -7.60 -2.89 -14.39
C GLY A 138 -8.41 -4.06 -14.94
N LEU A 139 -9.72 -4.08 -14.69
CA LEU A 139 -10.63 -5.09 -15.25
C LEU A 139 -10.80 -4.98 -16.77
N ALA A 140 -10.65 -3.77 -17.33
CA ALA A 140 -10.74 -3.54 -18.77
C ALA A 140 -9.43 -3.85 -19.52
N ALA A 141 -8.28 -3.82 -18.83
CA ALA A 141 -6.97 -3.96 -19.43
C ALA A 141 -6.58 -5.42 -19.75
N SER A 142 -5.86 -5.60 -20.87
CA SER A 142 -5.33 -6.90 -21.32
C SER A 142 -3.89 -6.78 -21.81
N GLY A 143 -3.23 -7.92 -21.99
CA GLY A 143 -1.88 -8.01 -22.55
C GLY A 143 -0.77 -8.17 -21.50
N PRO A 144 0.51 -8.20 -21.94
CA PRO A 144 1.64 -8.38 -21.05
C PRO A 144 1.94 -7.11 -20.23
N LEU A 145 2.39 -7.30 -18.99
CA LEU A 145 2.99 -6.27 -18.17
C LEU A 145 4.41 -5.93 -18.65
N PRO A 146 4.85 -4.67 -18.51
CA PRO A 146 6.22 -4.24 -18.82
C PRO A 146 7.24 -4.91 -17.89
N GLY A 147 8.55 -4.68 -18.10
CA GLY A 147 9.60 -5.19 -17.19
C GLY A 147 10.24 -6.54 -17.58
N GLY A 148 9.81 -7.16 -18.68
CA GLY A 148 10.53 -8.28 -19.31
C GLY A 148 10.28 -9.67 -18.70
N LEU A 149 9.42 -9.78 -17.68
CA LEU A 149 8.95 -11.08 -17.17
C LEU A 149 7.85 -11.72 -18.04
N ASN A 150 7.26 -10.94 -18.95
CA ASN A 150 6.14 -11.34 -19.81
C ASN A 150 4.94 -11.89 -19.02
N VAL A 151 4.69 -11.33 -17.84
CA VAL A 151 3.50 -11.63 -17.02
C VAL A 151 2.28 -11.09 -17.73
N GLN A 152 1.28 -11.94 -17.98
CA GLN A 152 0.02 -11.51 -18.59
C GLN A 152 -0.89 -10.91 -17.52
N ARG A 153 -1.63 -9.86 -17.87
CA ARG A 153 -2.77 -9.38 -17.08
C ARG A 153 -3.83 -10.48 -16.98
N LYS A 154 -4.34 -10.71 -15.76
CA LYS A 154 -5.30 -11.75 -15.41
C LYS A 154 -6.55 -11.19 -14.74
N ALA A 155 -6.60 -9.91 -14.36
CA ALA A 155 -7.76 -9.32 -13.70
C ALA A 155 -9.06 -9.55 -14.50
N LYS A 156 -9.04 -9.21 -15.80
CA LYS A 156 -10.16 -9.43 -16.73
C LYS A 156 -10.56 -10.90 -16.83
N TYR A 157 -9.57 -11.78 -16.99
CA TYR A 157 -9.79 -13.22 -17.06
C TYR A 157 -10.48 -13.73 -15.79
N LEU A 158 -9.97 -13.35 -14.60
CA LEU A 158 -10.57 -13.75 -13.33
C LEU A 158 -12.02 -13.25 -13.20
N TYR A 159 -12.30 -12.03 -13.67
CA TYR A 159 -13.64 -11.43 -13.55
C TYR A 159 -14.68 -12.01 -14.51
N GLU A 160 -14.29 -12.33 -15.76
CA GLU A 160 -15.19 -12.83 -16.80
C GLU A 160 -15.38 -14.35 -16.76
N GLN A 161 -14.47 -15.08 -16.12
CA GLN A 161 -14.57 -16.54 -16.01
C GLN A 161 -15.81 -16.95 -15.21
N THR A 162 -16.55 -17.92 -15.74
CA THR A 162 -17.67 -18.55 -15.04
C THR A 162 -17.28 -20.00 -14.77
N PRO A 163 -17.06 -20.41 -13.51
CA PRO A 163 -16.78 -21.80 -13.18
C PRO A 163 -17.91 -22.72 -13.65
N GLU A 164 -17.60 -23.97 -14.01
CA GLU A 164 -18.61 -24.96 -14.44
C GLU A 164 -19.63 -25.26 -13.34
N GLU A 165 -19.18 -25.25 -12.08
CA GLU A 165 -20.01 -25.41 -10.90
C GLU A 165 -20.14 -24.10 -10.12
N ASP A 166 -21.36 -23.74 -9.71
CA ASP A 166 -21.62 -22.56 -8.90
C ASP A 166 -21.25 -22.81 -7.43
N ILE A 167 -19.97 -22.66 -7.10
CA ILE A 167 -19.44 -22.79 -5.73
C ILE A 167 -19.33 -21.39 -5.10
N PRO A 168 -20.13 -21.04 -4.08
CA PRO A 168 -20.17 -19.69 -3.51
C PRO A 168 -18.81 -19.18 -3.00
N ALA A 169 -18.05 -20.04 -2.30
CA ALA A 169 -16.72 -19.69 -1.79
C ALA A 169 -15.72 -19.40 -2.92
N LEU A 170 -15.82 -20.12 -4.05
CA LEU A 170 -14.99 -19.88 -5.22
C LEU A 170 -15.34 -18.55 -5.89
N ARG A 171 -16.64 -18.20 -5.96
CA ARG A 171 -17.10 -16.92 -6.52
C ARG A 171 -16.69 -15.72 -5.68
N GLU A 172 -16.79 -15.83 -4.35
CA GLU A 172 -16.27 -14.83 -3.43
C GLU A 172 -14.78 -14.60 -3.66
N PHE A 173 -13.98 -15.68 -3.62
CA PHE A 173 -12.55 -15.62 -3.89
C PHE A 173 -12.26 -14.98 -5.25
N GLN A 174 -12.94 -15.43 -6.30
CA GLN A 174 -12.72 -15.00 -7.67
C GLN A 174 -12.97 -13.50 -7.84
N GLN A 175 -14.06 -12.96 -7.28
CA GLN A 175 -14.38 -11.54 -7.39
C GLN A 175 -13.36 -10.68 -6.63
N ILE A 176 -13.01 -11.05 -5.40
CA ILE A 176 -12.01 -10.33 -4.60
C ILE A 176 -10.64 -10.38 -5.29
N ALA A 177 -10.24 -11.56 -5.77
CA ALA A 177 -8.99 -11.73 -6.50
C ALA A 177 -8.97 -10.90 -7.79
N ALA A 178 -10.07 -10.85 -8.54
CA ALA A 178 -10.16 -10.03 -9.74
C ALA A 178 -9.96 -8.54 -9.44
N PHE A 179 -10.59 -8.01 -8.38
CA PHE A 179 -10.40 -6.61 -7.98
C PHE A 179 -8.98 -6.33 -7.48
N ALA A 180 -8.38 -7.23 -6.70
CA ALA A 180 -7.01 -7.07 -6.21
C ALA A 180 -5.99 -7.12 -7.36
N TYR A 181 -6.17 -8.05 -8.30
CA TYR A 181 -5.37 -8.13 -9.51
C TYR A 181 -5.54 -6.88 -10.37
N ALA A 182 -6.76 -6.37 -10.54
CA ALA A 182 -7.01 -5.18 -11.34
C ALA A 182 -6.12 -4.00 -10.90
N VAL A 183 -6.12 -3.69 -9.62
CA VAL A 183 -5.34 -2.58 -9.06
C VAL A 183 -3.84 -2.88 -9.06
N ALA A 184 -3.43 -4.08 -8.66
CA ALA A 184 -2.01 -4.45 -8.63
C ALA A 184 -1.38 -4.51 -10.04
N GLU A 185 -2.15 -4.93 -11.05
CA GLU A 185 -1.74 -4.90 -12.45
C GLU A 185 -1.76 -3.48 -13.04
N GLN A 186 -2.65 -2.60 -12.58
CA GLN A 186 -2.57 -1.18 -12.92
C GLN A 186 -1.27 -0.58 -12.39
N ASN A 187 -0.91 -0.82 -11.12
CA ASN A 187 0.37 -0.40 -10.54
C ASN A 187 1.56 -0.93 -11.38
N ALA A 188 1.61 -2.24 -11.63
CA ALA A 188 2.67 -2.84 -12.45
C ALA A 188 2.70 -2.36 -13.91
N GLY A 189 1.59 -1.79 -14.39
CA GLY A 189 1.44 -1.18 -15.71
C GLY A 189 1.67 0.33 -15.74
N HIS A 190 2.08 0.95 -14.63
CA HIS A 190 2.22 2.40 -14.47
C HIS A 190 0.90 3.19 -14.61
N GLY A 191 -0.23 2.55 -14.31
CA GLY A 191 -1.54 3.20 -14.19
C GLY A 191 -1.67 4.01 -12.91
N THR A 192 -2.78 4.74 -12.78
CA THR A 192 -3.08 5.50 -11.56
C THR A 192 -3.62 4.57 -10.47
N ILE A 193 -2.99 4.61 -9.30
CA ILE A 193 -3.38 3.83 -8.12
C ILE A 193 -3.42 4.74 -6.88
N VAL A 194 -3.96 4.21 -5.78
CA VAL A 194 -3.83 4.83 -4.45
C VAL A 194 -2.98 3.90 -3.59
N THR A 195 -2.00 4.46 -2.88
CA THR A 195 -1.18 3.73 -1.90
C THR A 195 -2.04 3.23 -0.74
N ALA A 196 -1.87 1.98 -0.32
CA ALA A 196 -2.64 1.40 0.79
C ALA A 196 -1.90 0.24 1.51
N PRO A 197 -0.83 0.50 2.29
CA PRO A 197 -0.17 1.80 2.50
C PRO A 197 0.92 2.10 1.48
N THR A 198 1.36 1.12 0.66
CA THR A 198 2.37 1.31 -0.39
C THR A 198 1.80 0.99 -1.77
N CYS A 199 2.55 1.32 -2.82
CA CYS A 199 2.23 0.91 -4.20
C CYS A 199 2.20 -0.62 -4.34
N GLY A 200 3.09 -1.34 -3.64
CA GLY A 200 3.15 -2.81 -3.67
C GLY A 200 1.93 -3.52 -3.10
N ALA A 201 1.24 -2.87 -2.14
CA ALA A 201 0.07 -3.40 -1.45
C ALA A 201 -1.26 -2.71 -1.82
N CYS A 202 -1.26 -1.85 -2.84
CA CYS A 202 -2.39 -0.99 -3.22
C CYS A 202 -3.70 -1.72 -3.56
N GLY A 203 -3.67 -3.01 -3.87
CA GLY A 203 -4.83 -3.77 -4.30
C GLY A 203 -5.67 -4.38 -3.16
N VAL A 204 -5.13 -4.49 -1.94
CA VAL A 204 -5.81 -5.21 -0.84
C VAL A 204 -7.06 -4.47 -0.37
N VAL A 205 -6.91 -3.24 0.13
CA VAL A 205 -7.99 -2.40 0.66
C VAL A 205 -9.11 -2.19 -0.37
N PRO A 206 -8.83 -1.70 -1.61
CA PRO A 206 -9.90 -1.43 -2.57
C PRO A 206 -10.64 -2.69 -3.01
N ALA A 207 -9.98 -3.86 -3.09
CA ALA A 207 -10.63 -5.11 -3.44
C ALA A 207 -11.67 -5.55 -2.39
N VAL A 208 -11.29 -5.53 -1.11
CA VAL A 208 -12.19 -5.87 0.00
C VAL A 208 -13.38 -4.91 0.08
N LEU A 209 -13.11 -3.61 0.00
CA LEU A 209 -14.16 -2.59 0.04
C LEU A 209 -15.10 -2.67 -1.16
N ARG A 210 -14.57 -2.89 -2.37
CA ARG A 210 -15.42 -3.03 -3.56
C ARG A 210 -16.29 -4.27 -3.48
N TYR A 211 -15.74 -5.39 -3.01
CA TYR A 211 -16.50 -6.62 -2.81
C TYR A 211 -17.61 -6.42 -1.77
N ALA A 212 -17.30 -5.82 -0.62
CA ALA A 212 -18.31 -5.49 0.40
C ALA A 212 -19.38 -4.55 -0.16
N GLN A 213 -18.99 -3.55 -0.95
CA GLN A 213 -19.91 -2.61 -1.58
C GLN A 213 -20.92 -3.31 -2.49
N VAL A 214 -20.46 -4.16 -3.41
CA VAL A 214 -21.33 -4.82 -4.40
C VAL A 214 -22.19 -5.92 -3.79
N THR A 215 -21.74 -6.56 -2.71
CA THR A 215 -22.47 -7.66 -2.06
C THR A 215 -23.43 -7.20 -0.97
N ARG A 216 -23.14 -6.08 -0.30
CA ARG A 216 -23.97 -5.53 0.79
C ARG A 216 -24.67 -4.22 0.45
N ASN A 217 -24.49 -3.70 -0.76
CA ASN A 217 -25.07 -2.43 -1.24
C ASN A 217 -24.69 -1.21 -0.39
N PHE A 218 -23.45 -1.16 0.12
CA PHE A 218 -22.98 0.02 0.84
C PHE A 218 -22.89 1.24 -0.08
N THR A 219 -23.26 2.41 0.42
CA THR A 219 -23.05 3.68 -0.29
C THR A 219 -21.58 4.07 -0.28
N ASP A 220 -21.17 4.96 -1.18
CA ASP A 220 -19.79 5.49 -1.17
C ASP A 220 -19.45 6.17 0.17
N GLN A 221 -20.42 6.83 0.83
CA GLN A 221 -20.23 7.43 2.15
C GLN A 221 -19.96 6.37 3.23
N GLN A 222 -20.67 5.23 3.17
CA GLN A 222 -20.41 4.12 4.10
C GLN A 222 -19.01 3.54 3.86
N ILE A 223 -18.60 3.35 2.60
CA ILE A 223 -17.23 2.90 2.29
C ILE A 223 -16.17 3.87 2.84
N CYS A 224 -16.41 5.18 2.81
CA CYS A 224 -15.50 6.15 3.41
C CYS A 224 -15.33 5.96 4.92
N ARG A 225 -16.35 5.51 5.65
CA ARG A 225 -16.19 5.14 7.08
C ARG A 225 -15.26 3.95 7.27
N GLY A 226 -15.38 2.93 6.42
CA GLY A 226 -14.42 1.81 6.40
C GLY A 226 -13.00 2.31 6.10
N LEU A 227 -12.83 3.20 5.13
CA LEU A 227 -11.52 3.80 4.82
C LEU A 227 -10.93 4.61 5.99
N ALA A 228 -11.76 5.34 6.75
CA ALA A 228 -11.33 6.05 7.95
C ALA A 228 -10.75 5.06 9.00
N ALA A 229 -11.45 3.96 9.28
CA ALA A 229 -10.94 2.90 10.16
C ALA A 229 -9.64 2.27 9.62
N ALA A 230 -9.55 2.03 8.31
CA ALA A 230 -8.33 1.55 7.65
C ALA A 230 -7.15 2.52 7.87
N GLY A 231 -7.41 3.83 7.78
CA GLY A 231 -6.42 4.88 8.00
C GLY A 231 -5.80 4.84 9.40
N ILE A 232 -6.61 4.66 10.44
CA ILE A 232 -6.11 4.51 11.82
C ILE A 232 -5.14 3.34 11.96
N ILE A 233 -5.49 2.17 11.42
CA ILE A 233 -4.62 0.98 11.47
C ILE A 233 -3.31 1.22 10.70
N GLY A 234 -3.38 1.87 9.54
CA GLY A 234 -2.20 2.27 8.77
C GLY A 234 -1.30 3.24 9.54
N ASN A 235 -1.88 4.25 10.18
CA ASN A 235 -1.17 5.24 10.99
C ASN A 235 -0.50 4.60 12.20
N LEU A 236 -1.21 3.76 12.95
CA LEU A 236 -0.65 3.03 14.09
C LEU A 236 0.54 2.15 13.67
N THR A 237 0.43 1.45 12.53
CA THR A 237 1.53 0.62 12.02
C THR A 237 2.74 1.48 11.63
N LYS A 238 2.51 2.58 10.90
CA LYS A 238 3.57 3.50 10.47
C LYS A 238 4.28 4.15 11.67
N THR A 239 3.53 4.55 12.69
CA THR A 239 4.05 5.25 13.87
C THR A 239 4.84 4.31 14.77
N ASN A 240 4.30 3.13 15.06
CA ASN A 240 4.87 2.22 16.05
C ASN A 240 5.88 1.22 15.46
N ALA A 241 5.73 0.90 14.18
CA ALA A 241 6.53 -0.09 13.49
C ALA A 241 7.18 0.48 12.22
N SER A 242 6.78 0.00 11.05
CA SER A 242 7.22 0.47 9.73
C SER A 242 6.19 0.03 8.70
N ILE A 243 6.07 0.77 7.60
CA ILE A 243 5.31 0.37 6.40
C ILE A 243 6.22 0.07 5.22
N SER A 244 7.54 0.10 5.41
CA SER A 244 8.54 -0.07 4.35
C SER A 244 8.94 -1.53 4.16
N GLY A 245 8.79 -2.02 2.93
CA GLY A 245 9.27 -3.34 2.50
C GLY A 245 10.78 -3.51 2.63
N ALA A 246 11.54 -2.43 2.45
CA ALA A 246 12.99 -2.40 2.60
C ALA A 246 13.45 -2.49 4.06
N GLU A 247 12.67 -1.94 5.00
CA GLU A 247 13.01 -1.98 6.42
C GLU A 247 12.58 -3.29 7.06
N CYS A 248 11.32 -3.67 6.87
CA CYS A 248 10.65 -4.70 7.64
C CYS A 248 10.10 -5.85 6.80
N GLY A 249 10.37 -5.90 5.50
CA GLY A 249 9.84 -6.92 4.60
C GLY A 249 8.38 -6.68 4.25
N CYS A 250 7.80 -7.58 3.45
CA CYS A 250 6.47 -7.39 2.88
C CYS A 250 5.34 -7.55 3.92
N GLN A 251 5.65 -8.02 5.13
CA GLN A 251 4.75 -7.91 6.28
C GLN A 251 4.37 -6.45 6.59
N ALA A 252 5.29 -5.50 6.40
CA ALA A 252 5.05 -4.08 6.63
C ALA A 252 4.20 -3.43 5.54
N GLU A 253 4.12 -4.04 4.36
CA GLU A 253 3.32 -3.53 3.24
C GLU A 253 1.99 -4.28 3.14
N ILE A 254 2.05 -5.56 2.75
CA ILE A 254 0.91 -6.44 2.53
C ILE A 254 0.23 -6.81 3.85
N GLY A 255 0.99 -7.04 4.92
CA GLY A 255 0.42 -7.33 6.24
C GLY A 255 -0.33 -6.13 6.82
N THR A 256 0.24 -4.94 6.68
CA THR A 256 -0.44 -3.68 7.04
C THR A 256 -1.71 -3.48 6.20
N ALA A 257 -1.63 -3.62 4.88
CA ALA A 257 -2.79 -3.50 4.00
C ALA A 257 -3.90 -4.51 4.33
N CYS A 258 -3.53 -5.74 4.69
CA CYS A 258 -4.46 -6.76 5.16
C CYS A 258 -5.15 -6.34 6.45
N SER A 259 -4.40 -5.78 7.40
CA SER A 259 -4.92 -5.29 8.69
C SER A 259 -5.85 -4.11 8.51
N MET A 260 -5.46 -3.15 7.68
CA MET A 260 -6.27 -2.00 7.29
C MET A 260 -7.60 -2.46 6.67
N ALA A 261 -7.55 -3.40 5.73
CA ALA A 261 -8.74 -3.92 5.07
C ALA A 261 -9.65 -4.72 6.03
N ALA A 262 -9.08 -5.48 6.97
CA ALA A 262 -9.84 -6.25 7.95
C ALA A 262 -10.59 -5.33 8.93
N ALA A 263 -9.92 -4.30 9.45
CA ALA A 263 -10.56 -3.28 10.30
C ALA A 263 -11.64 -2.49 9.55
N ALA A 264 -11.36 -2.09 8.32
CA ALA A 264 -12.33 -1.39 7.47
C ALA A 264 -13.60 -2.21 7.26
N LEU A 265 -13.45 -3.52 7.06
CA LEU A 265 -14.58 -4.44 6.89
C LEU A 265 -15.35 -4.65 8.19
N ALA A 266 -14.65 -4.81 9.32
CA ALA A 266 -15.25 -4.94 10.64
C ALA A 266 -16.09 -3.70 11.00
N GLU A 267 -15.55 -2.50 10.75
CA GLU A 267 -16.25 -1.22 10.89
C GLU A 267 -17.52 -1.17 10.03
N LEU A 268 -17.41 -1.51 8.74
CA LEU A 268 -18.56 -1.54 7.81
C LEU A 268 -19.64 -2.54 8.24
N TYR A 269 -19.24 -3.63 8.89
CA TYR A 269 -20.16 -4.65 9.40
C TYR A 269 -20.74 -4.29 10.78
N GLY A 270 -20.41 -3.12 11.33
CA GLY A 270 -20.91 -2.65 12.62
C GLY A 270 -20.37 -3.44 13.81
N GLN A 271 -19.18 -4.03 13.65
CA GLN A 271 -18.48 -4.67 14.76
C GLN A 271 -18.00 -3.61 15.75
N ASN A 272 -17.90 -3.98 17.04
CA ASN A 272 -17.41 -3.05 18.07
C ASN A 272 -15.88 -2.89 18.01
N LEU A 273 -15.33 -1.92 18.76
CA LEU A 273 -13.90 -1.60 18.73
C LEU A 273 -13.00 -2.80 19.07
N ASP A 274 -13.38 -3.66 20.03
CA ASP A 274 -12.62 -4.88 20.35
C ASP A 274 -12.54 -5.84 19.16
N GLN A 275 -13.65 -5.98 18.43
CA GLN A 275 -13.73 -6.83 17.23
C GLN A 275 -12.98 -6.22 16.04
N VAL A 276 -13.00 -4.88 15.89
CA VAL A 276 -12.21 -4.16 14.88
C VAL A 276 -10.71 -4.32 15.15
N GLU A 277 -10.27 -4.16 16.40
CA GLU A 277 -8.90 -4.40 16.81
C GLU A 277 -8.47 -5.83 16.48
N TYR A 278 -9.32 -6.80 16.87
CA TYR A 278 -8.99 -8.20 16.71
C TYR A 278 -8.95 -8.62 15.23
N ALA A 279 -9.78 -8.03 14.37
CA ALA A 279 -9.69 -8.22 12.92
C ALA A 279 -8.34 -7.73 12.36
N ALA A 280 -7.89 -6.54 12.79
CA ALA A 280 -6.59 -6.00 12.37
C ALA A 280 -5.43 -6.86 12.91
N GLU A 281 -5.54 -7.33 14.15
CA GLU A 281 -4.53 -8.13 14.83
C GLU A 281 -4.29 -9.47 14.13
N VAL A 282 -5.34 -10.27 13.94
CA VAL A 282 -5.28 -11.55 13.22
C VAL A 282 -4.70 -11.35 11.81
N ALA A 283 -5.13 -10.29 11.12
CA ALA A 283 -4.64 -10.00 9.78
C ALA A 283 -3.12 -9.74 9.77
N MET A 284 -2.57 -8.97 10.72
CA MET A 284 -1.13 -8.74 10.84
C MET A 284 -0.40 -10.01 11.27
N GLU A 285 -0.92 -10.74 12.25
CA GLU A 285 -0.32 -11.96 12.82
C GLU A 285 -0.03 -12.97 11.71
N HIS A 286 -0.99 -13.15 10.80
CA HIS A 286 -0.87 -14.05 9.66
C HIS A 286 0.13 -13.61 8.58
N HIS A 287 0.76 -12.44 8.71
CA HIS A 287 1.79 -11.95 7.80
C HIS A 287 3.17 -11.80 8.46
N LEU A 288 3.30 -12.04 9.77
CA LEU A 288 4.59 -11.92 10.46
C LEU A 288 5.68 -12.77 9.80
N GLY A 289 6.83 -12.16 9.56
CA GLY A 289 7.99 -12.78 8.91
C GLY A 289 7.93 -12.82 7.38
N LEU A 290 6.89 -12.26 6.75
CA LEU A 290 6.80 -12.23 5.29
C LEU A 290 7.90 -11.35 4.66
N THR A 291 8.77 -11.99 3.88
CA THR A 291 9.92 -11.35 3.22
C THR A 291 9.52 -10.51 2.02
N CYS A 292 10.33 -9.50 1.67
CA CYS A 292 10.20 -8.73 0.42
C CYS A 292 11.38 -9.06 -0.50
N ASP A 293 11.16 -9.97 -1.45
CA ASP A 293 12.19 -10.41 -2.40
C ASP A 293 11.56 -10.63 -3.80
N PRO A 294 11.12 -9.55 -4.46
CA PRO A 294 10.43 -9.65 -5.74
C PRO A 294 11.37 -10.09 -6.86
N VAL A 295 10.83 -10.88 -7.80
CA VAL A 295 11.56 -11.37 -8.96
C VAL A 295 12.01 -10.18 -9.83
N CYS A 296 13.32 -10.12 -10.11
CA CYS A 296 13.95 -9.04 -10.86
C CYS A 296 13.72 -7.62 -10.28
N GLY A 297 13.36 -7.49 -9.00
CA GLY A 297 13.07 -6.19 -8.39
C GLY A 297 11.75 -5.58 -8.84
N LEU A 298 10.88 -6.36 -9.50
CA LEU A 298 9.64 -5.85 -10.09
C LEU A 298 8.45 -6.12 -9.17
N VAL A 299 7.57 -5.13 -9.02
CA VAL A 299 6.30 -5.23 -8.29
C VAL A 299 5.27 -6.03 -9.10
N GLN A 300 5.60 -7.28 -9.39
CA GLN A 300 4.80 -8.23 -10.18
C GLN A 300 4.71 -9.58 -9.48
N ILE A 301 5.85 -10.27 -9.34
CA ILE A 301 5.93 -11.60 -8.72
C ILE A 301 6.80 -11.47 -7.47
N PRO A 302 6.30 -11.84 -6.27
CA PRO A 302 4.96 -12.35 -5.94
C PRO A 302 3.93 -11.24 -5.57
N CYS A 303 4.22 -9.97 -5.83
CA CYS A 303 3.43 -8.84 -5.33
C CYS A 303 1.95 -8.87 -5.74
N ILE A 304 1.64 -9.20 -7.00
CA ILE A 304 0.26 -9.20 -7.51
C ILE A 304 -0.58 -10.27 -6.79
N GLU A 305 -0.08 -11.50 -6.70
CA GLU A 305 -0.81 -12.58 -6.01
C GLU A 305 -0.92 -12.35 -4.51
N ARG A 306 0.09 -11.72 -3.88
CA ARG A 306 0.03 -11.35 -2.47
C ARG A 306 -1.13 -10.42 -2.17
N ASN A 307 -1.46 -9.48 -3.06
CA ASN A 307 -2.62 -8.61 -2.87
C ASN A 307 -3.93 -9.40 -2.79
N ALA A 308 -4.13 -10.36 -3.71
CA ALA A 308 -5.34 -11.19 -3.73
C ALA A 308 -5.44 -12.11 -2.50
N VAL A 309 -4.34 -12.76 -2.12
CA VAL A 309 -4.32 -13.64 -0.93
C VAL A 309 -4.53 -12.85 0.36
N ALA A 310 -3.93 -11.66 0.47
CA ALA A 310 -4.12 -10.79 1.62
C ALA A 310 -5.56 -10.24 1.71
N ALA A 311 -6.18 -9.86 0.59
CA ALA A 311 -7.58 -9.44 0.58
C ALA A 311 -8.51 -10.54 1.14
N MET A 312 -8.28 -11.80 0.78
CA MET A 312 -9.03 -12.93 1.34
C MET A 312 -8.73 -13.17 2.82
N ARG A 313 -7.48 -13.00 3.24
CA ARG A 313 -7.12 -13.09 4.67
C ARG A 313 -7.79 -12.00 5.49
N ALA A 314 -7.96 -10.79 4.93
CA ALA A 314 -8.69 -9.71 5.59
C ALA A 314 -10.18 -10.07 5.79
N MET A 315 -10.84 -10.67 4.79
CA MET A 315 -12.21 -11.19 4.93
C MET A 315 -12.29 -12.23 6.06
N ASN A 316 -11.34 -13.18 6.07
CA ASN A 316 -11.29 -14.23 7.08
C ASN A 316 -11.04 -13.67 8.48
N ALA A 317 -10.13 -12.69 8.63
CA ALA A 317 -9.81 -12.06 9.90
C ALA A 317 -11.04 -11.32 10.47
N CYS A 318 -11.76 -10.57 9.63
CA CYS A 318 -13.01 -9.92 10.02
C CYS A 318 -14.12 -10.93 10.41
N ASN A 319 -14.20 -12.07 9.73
CA ASN A 319 -15.16 -13.12 10.08
C ASN A 319 -14.78 -13.80 11.40
N LEU A 320 -13.49 -14.09 11.60
CA LEU A 320 -12.98 -14.72 12.80
C LEU A 320 -13.16 -13.82 14.03
N SER A 321 -12.90 -12.52 13.87
CA SER A 321 -13.01 -11.56 14.96
C SER A 321 -14.41 -11.48 15.53
N TYR A 322 -15.42 -11.54 14.66
CA TYR A 322 -16.83 -11.54 15.07
C TYR A 322 -17.14 -12.62 16.11
N PHE A 323 -16.62 -13.85 15.91
CA PHE A 323 -16.91 -14.98 16.77
C PHE A 323 -15.98 -15.10 17.98
N LEU A 324 -14.70 -14.74 17.82
CA LEU A 324 -13.65 -15.15 18.76
C LEU A 324 -13.03 -14.00 19.58
N THR A 325 -13.49 -12.76 19.41
CA THR A 325 -12.96 -11.58 20.14
C THR A 325 -12.86 -11.78 21.64
N GLY A 326 -13.85 -12.42 22.27
CA GLY A 326 -13.86 -12.65 23.72
C GLY A 326 -12.76 -13.59 24.23
N SER A 327 -12.05 -14.29 23.35
CA SER A 327 -10.96 -15.22 23.66
C SER A 327 -9.58 -14.76 23.19
N ARG A 328 -9.46 -13.53 22.68
CA ARG A 328 -8.19 -12.98 22.18
C ARG A 328 -7.16 -12.88 23.30
N ASN A 329 -5.90 -13.21 22.98
CA ASN A 329 -4.75 -13.08 23.90
C ASN A 329 -3.76 -12.01 23.47
N ILE A 330 -3.81 -11.61 22.20
CA ILE A 330 -2.87 -10.70 21.57
C ILE A 330 -3.63 -9.42 21.19
N SER A 331 -2.99 -8.27 21.42
CA SER A 331 -3.50 -6.96 21.00
C SER A 331 -2.88 -6.53 19.68
N TYR A 332 -3.52 -5.57 19.01
CA TYR A 332 -2.97 -5.02 17.78
C TYR A 332 -1.61 -4.35 18.01
N ASP A 333 -1.47 -3.66 19.15
CA ASP A 333 -0.20 -3.04 19.55
C ASP A 333 0.93 -4.06 19.73
N MET A 334 0.61 -5.23 20.31
CA MET A 334 1.58 -6.31 20.51
C MET A 334 2.03 -6.90 19.17
N VAL A 335 1.10 -7.18 18.26
CA VAL A 335 1.45 -7.74 16.94
C VAL A 335 2.23 -6.73 16.08
N CYS A 336 1.93 -5.43 16.19
CA CYS A 336 2.73 -4.37 15.54
C CYS A 336 4.17 -4.35 16.05
N LYS A 337 4.36 -4.48 17.36
CA LYS A 337 5.70 -4.58 17.96
C LYS A 337 6.43 -5.83 17.48
N ALA A 338 5.75 -6.99 17.45
CA ALA A 338 6.30 -8.23 16.93
C ALA A 338 6.71 -8.12 15.45
N MET A 339 5.90 -7.43 14.63
CA MET A 339 6.21 -7.15 13.22
C MET A 339 7.52 -6.37 13.10
N LYS A 340 7.71 -5.34 13.93
CA LYS A 340 8.92 -4.51 13.93
C LYS A 340 10.15 -5.31 14.34
N GLU A 341 10.07 -6.04 15.45
CA GLU A 341 11.16 -6.87 15.94
C GLU A 341 11.56 -7.94 14.92
N THR A 342 10.57 -8.58 14.30
CA THR A 342 10.77 -9.56 13.22
C THR A 342 11.44 -8.89 12.01
N GLY A 343 10.95 -7.72 11.59
CA GLY A 343 11.45 -6.97 10.44
C GLY A 343 12.91 -6.56 10.61
N LEU A 344 13.26 -6.01 11.78
CA LEU A 344 14.63 -5.66 12.14
C LEU A 344 15.56 -6.88 12.19
N SER A 345 15.01 -8.06 12.46
CA SER A 345 15.76 -9.33 12.51
C SER A 345 15.86 -10.04 11.15
N LEU A 346 15.06 -9.67 10.14
CA LEU A 346 15.12 -10.27 8.81
C LEU A 346 16.51 -10.06 8.20
N ASN A 347 17.11 -11.10 7.60
CA ASN A 347 18.34 -10.90 6.85
C ASN A 347 18.11 -9.89 5.72
N ARG A 348 19.05 -8.94 5.53
CA ARG A 348 18.97 -7.89 4.50
C ARG A 348 18.63 -8.43 3.11
N ARG A 349 19.13 -9.61 2.73
CA ARG A 349 18.89 -10.25 1.43
C ARG A 349 17.44 -10.66 1.18
N PHE A 350 16.62 -10.71 2.24
CA PHE A 350 15.19 -11.02 2.17
C PHE A 350 14.31 -9.79 2.43
N ARG A 351 14.93 -8.61 2.53
CA ARG A 351 14.30 -7.30 2.41
C ARG A 351 14.60 -6.81 1.00
N GLU A 352 13.75 -5.93 0.46
CA GLU A 352 13.57 -5.48 -0.94
C GLU A 352 14.81 -5.24 -1.83
N THR A 353 15.75 -6.18 -1.86
CA THR A 353 17.08 -6.11 -2.48
C THR A 353 17.18 -7.03 -3.68
N SER A 354 16.27 -8.00 -3.80
CA SER A 354 16.29 -9.04 -4.84
C SER A 354 17.56 -9.90 -4.84
N GLU A 355 18.32 -9.92 -3.74
CA GLU A 355 19.56 -10.68 -3.58
C GLU A 355 19.33 -12.10 -3.03
N GLY A 356 18.11 -12.39 -2.56
CA GLY A 356 17.76 -13.61 -1.84
C GLY A 356 16.70 -14.45 -2.53
N GLY A 357 16.07 -15.33 -1.73
CA GLY A 357 14.82 -16.04 -2.01
C GLY A 357 14.47 -16.36 -3.47
N LEU A 358 13.25 -15.99 -3.86
CA LEU A 358 12.70 -16.22 -5.18
C LEU A 358 13.47 -15.43 -6.24
N ALA A 359 13.91 -14.21 -5.94
CA ALA A 359 14.56 -13.35 -6.91
C ALA A 359 15.88 -13.94 -7.42
N ARG A 360 16.69 -14.52 -6.52
CA ARG A 360 17.96 -15.19 -6.83
C ARG A 360 17.75 -16.53 -7.53
N LEU A 361 16.71 -17.28 -7.18
CA LEU A 361 16.44 -18.61 -7.73
C LEU A 361 15.74 -18.56 -9.09
N TYR A 362 15.01 -17.48 -9.39
CA TYR A 362 14.29 -17.33 -10.64
C TYR A 362 15.23 -16.97 -11.79
N ASP A 363 15.76 -18.00 -12.45
CA ASP A 363 16.77 -17.87 -13.51
C ASP A 363 16.17 -18.07 -14.92
N ARG A 364 15.25 -17.18 -15.33
CA ARG A 364 14.78 -17.15 -16.73
C ARG A 364 15.78 -16.50 -17.68
N ARG A 365 16.73 -15.70 -17.18
CA ARG A 365 17.69 -14.95 -18.02
C ARG A 365 18.85 -15.81 -18.53
N ARG A 366 19.23 -16.91 -17.88
CA ARG A 366 20.26 -17.83 -18.40
C ARG A 366 19.80 -18.80 -19.48
N ARG A 367 18.50 -18.87 -19.78
CA ARG A 367 17.92 -19.79 -20.78
C ARG A 367 17.68 -19.16 -22.16
N ARG A 368 18.29 -18.01 -22.47
CA ARG A 368 18.26 -17.40 -23.81
C ARG A 368 19.64 -17.27 -24.39
#